data_AF-D5U6K4-F1
#
_entry.id   AF-D5U6K4-F1
#
_cell.length_a   1.000
_cell.length_b   1.000
_cell.length_c   1.000
_cell.angle_alpha   90.00
_cell.angle_beta   90.00
_cell.angle_gamma   90.00
#
_symmetry.space_group_name_H-M   'P 1'
#
loop_
_entity.id
_entity.type
_entity.pdbx_description
1 polymer ?
#
loop_
_entity_poly.entity_id
_entity_poly.type
_entity_poly.pdbx_seq_one_letter_code
_entity_poly.pdbx_strand_id
1 'polypeptide(L)'
;MSEEQNEQVSETGIYCANCRYCVLFRKSSGVDGNQYLLRVKCAQEQWRKKLGEEKMYKYFTVARRTVEKCDDYKEMGDLRSFLKALRKSLPVRDEVYTIKK
;
A
#
# COMPACT_ATOMS: atom_id res chain seq x y z
N MET A 1 -27.77 -17.80 -2.75
CA MET A 1 -27.03 -16.82 -3.56
C MET A 1 -26.07 -16.08 -2.66
N SER A 2 -24.78 -16.38 -2.77
CA SER A 2 -23.71 -15.55 -2.21
C SER A 2 -22.43 -16.05 -2.87
N GLU A 3 -22.05 -15.36 -3.93
CA GLU A 3 -20.90 -15.64 -4.77
C GLU A 3 -19.63 -15.52 -3.91
N GLU A 4 -19.11 -16.66 -3.47
CA GLU A 4 -17.74 -16.77 -3.02
C GLU A 4 -16.83 -16.59 -4.24
N GLN A 5 -16.57 -15.33 -4.58
CA GLN A 5 -15.53 -14.97 -5.52
C GLN A 5 -14.19 -15.36 -4.90
N ASN A 6 -13.76 -16.58 -5.24
CA ASN A 6 -12.47 -17.18 -4.94
C ASN A 6 -11.38 -16.40 -5.68
N GLU A 7 -10.90 -15.32 -5.06
CA GLU A 7 -9.82 -14.51 -5.59
C GLU A 7 -8.49 -15.27 -5.42
N GLN A 8 -8.10 -16.02 -6.45
CA GLN A 8 -6.82 -16.70 -6.53
C GLN A 8 -5.71 -15.64 -6.40
N VAL A 9 -5.06 -15.59 -5.23
CA VAL A 9 -3.82 -14.83 -5.03
C VAL A 9 -2.76 -15.50 -5.90
N SER A 10 -2.53 -14.97 -7.10
CA SER A 10 -1.48 -15.46 -8.00
C SER A 10 -0.13 -15.35 -7.28
N GLU A 11 0.56 -16.47 -7.12
CA GLU A 11 1.83 -16.62 -6.40
C GLU A 11 3.05 -15.93 -7.06
N THR A 12 2.85 -15.16 -8.12
CA THR A 12 3.93 -14.61 -8.94
C THR A 12 4.59 -13.34 -8.37
N GLY A 13 4.42 -13.04 -7.08
CA GLY A 13 5.16 -11.95 -6.44
C GLY A 13 4.82 -11.70 -4.97
N ILE A 14 5.69 -10.96 -4.30
CA ILE A 14 5.59 -10.60 -2.89
C ILE A 14 4.64 -9.41 -2.74
N TYR A 15 3.56 -9.61 -1.99
CA TYR A 15 2.65 -8.53 -1.62
C TYR A 15 3.21 -7.75 -0.43
N CYS A 16 3.99 -6.71 -0.72
CA CYS A 16 4.56 -5.88 0.34
C CYS A 16 3.50 -5.22 1.23
N ALA A 17 2.23 -5.16 0.84
CA ALA A 17 1.14 -4.71 1.72
C ALA A 17 1.14 -5.44 3.07
N ASN A 18 1.45 -6.75 3.07
CA ASN A 18 1.50 -7.59 4.28
C ASN A 18 2.87 -7.55 4.99
N CYS A 19 3.79 -6.71 4.52
CA CYS A 19 5.10 -6.55 5.13
C CYS A 19 5.03 -5.55 6.29
N ARG A 20 5.73 -5.86 7.41
CA ARG A 20 5.90 -4.97 8.56
C ARG A 20 6.48 -3.61 8.20
N TYR A 21 7.28 -3.56 7.14
CA TYR A 21 7.94 -2.34 6.69
C TYR A 21 7.13 -1.55 5.65
N CYS A 22 5.94 -2.01 5.26
CA CYS A 22 5.03 -1.21 4.43
C CYS A 22 4.28 -0.21 5.30
N VAL A 23 4.69 1.05 5.23
CA VAL A 23 4.21 2.12 6.11
C VAL A 23 3.35 3.11 5.33
N LEU A 24 2.14 3.34 5.84
CA LEU A 24 1.26 4.43 5.40
C LEU A 24 1.70 5.74 6.06
N PHE A 25 1.82 6.79 5.26
CA PHE A 25 2.16 8.13 5.74
C PHE A 25 1.33 9.21 5.03
N ARG A 26 1.25 10.38 5.65
CA ARG A 26 0.60 11.56 5.10
C ARG A 26 1.63 12.37 4.33
N LYS A 27 1.35 12.63 3.05
CA LYS A 27 2.11 13.56 2.23
C LYS A 27 1.36 14.87 2.14
N SER A 28 2.01 15.98 2.50
CA SER A 28 1.41 17.31 2.34
C SER A 28 0.98 17.54 0.89
N SER A 29 -0.25 18.02 0.71
CA SER A 29 -0.87 18.28 -0.59
C SER A 29 -1.26 19.74 -0.67
N GLY A 30 -0.27 20.64 -0.76
CA GLY A 30 -0.51 22.06 -1.04
C GLY A 30 0.25 23.02 -0.13
N VAL A 31 0.05 24.31 -0.41
CA VAL A 31 0.74 25.45 0.24
C VAL A 31 0.17 25.74 1.64
N ASP A 32 -1.13 25.49 1.85
CA ASP A 32 -1.84 25.94 3.07
C ASP A 32 -1.82 24.93 4.23
N GLY A 33 -1.11 23.79 4.08
CA GLY A 33 -0.90 22.80 5.15
C GLY A 33 -2.14 22.03 5.62
N ASN A 34 -3.35 22.42 5.22
CA ASN A 34 -4.60 21.80 5.68
C ASN A 34 -5.02 20.55 4.90
N GLN A 35 -4.29 20.18 3.84
CA GLN A 35 -4.62 19.04 2.99
C GLN A 35 -3.46 18.05 2.91
N TYR A 36 -3.79 16.77 2.91
CA TYR A 36 -2.81 15.70 2.75
C TYR A 36 -3.33 14.56 1.87
N LEU A 37 -2.39 13.87 1.25
CA LEU A 37 -2.60 12.66 0.47
C LEU A 37 -2.05 11.48 1.25
N LEU A 38 -2.75 10.35 1.21
CA LEU A 38 -2.24 9.10 1.78
C LEU A 38 -1.30 8.40 0.80
N ARG A 39 -0.09 8.08 1.27
CA ARG A 39 0.95 7.41 0.51
C ARG A 39 1.53 6.25 1.30
N VAL A 40 2.04 5.26 0.61
CA VAL A 40 2.76 4.13 1.24
C VAL A 40 4.21 4.13 0.78
N LYS A 41 5.12 3.79 1.69
CA LYS A 41 6.55 3.61 1.44
C LYS A 41 7.07 2.37 2.15
N CYS A 42 8.24 1.88 1.73
CA CYS A 42 8.94 0.82 2.44
C CYS A 42 9.94 1.46 3.43
N ALA A 43 9.78 1.19 4.72
CA ALA A 43 10.68 1.71 5.75
C ALA A 43 12.12 1.17 5.66
N GLN A 44 12.32 0.04 4.97
CA GLN A 44 13.65 -0.52 4.66
C GLN A 44 14.17 -0.07 3.29
N GLU A 45 13.50 0.91 2.66
CA GLU A 45 13.90 1.48 1.37
C GLU A 45 14.08 0.44 0.24
N GLN A 46 13.40 -0.71 0.34
CA GLN A 46 13.39 -1.75 -0.72
C GLN A 46 12.68 -1.26 -1.99
N TRP A 47 11.91 -0.18 -1.90
CA TRP A 47 11.29 0.47 -3.06
C TRP A 47 12.13 1.66 -3.47
N ARG A 48 12.98 1.50 -4.49
CA ARG A 48 13.83 2.58 -5.02
C ARG A 48 13.48 2.91 -6.47
N LYS A 49 13.63 4.18 -6.83
CA LYS A 49 13.61 4.60 -8.23
C LYS A 49 14.98 4.34 -8.86
N LYS A 50 15.07 4.41 -10.19
CA LYS A 50 16.33 4.27 -10.94
C LYS A 50 17.41 5.29 -10.49
N LEU A 51 16.99 6.46 -10.03
CA LEU A 51 17.85 7.54 -9.55
C LEU A 51 18.17 7.45 -8.05
N GLY A 52 17.87 6.34 -7.38
CA GLY A 52 18.20 6.10 -5.97
C GLY A 52 17.19 6.67 -4.95
N GLU A 53 16.30 7.57 -5.36
CA GLU A 53 15.27 8.09 -4.47
C GLU A 53 14.28 7.02 -3.97
N GLU A 54 13.81 7.17 -2.73
CA GLU A 54 12.74 6.35 -2.16
C GLU A 54 11.47 6.47 -3.02
N LYS A 55 10.92 5.30 -3.41
CA LYS A 55 9.70 5.22 -4.19
C LYS A 55 8.51 5.07 -3.25
N MET A 56 7.56 6.00 -3.39
CA MET A 56 6.27 5.96 -2.70
C MET A 56 5.15 5.65 -3.69
N TYR A 57 4.11 4.97 -3.22
CA TYR A 57 2.92 4.67 -4.01
C TYR A 57 1.66 5.29 -3.42
N LYS A 58 0.62 5.40 -4.25
CA LYS A 58 -0.71 5.84 -3.82
C LYS A 58 -1.35 4.76 -2.95
N TYR A 59 -2.01 5.18 -1.87
CA TYR A 59 -2.56 4.27 -0.88
C TYR A 59 -3.51 3.21 -1.48
N PHE A 60 -4.45 3.61 -2.34
CA PHE A 60 -5.40 2.68 -2.97
C PHE A 60 -4.76 1.58 -3.84
N THR A 61 -3.50 1.74 -4.24
CA THR A 61 -2.82 0.76 -5.09
C THR A 61 -2.16 -0.38 -4.31
N VAL A 62 -2.06 -0.26 -2.99
CA VAL A 62 -1.24 -1.16 -2.16
C VAL A 62 -1.71 -2.62 -2.20
N ALA A 63 -3.02 -2.88 -2.27
CA ALA A 63 -3.58 -4.24 -2.27
C ALA A 63 -3.43 -5.02 -3.60
N ARG A 64 -2.98 -4.36 -4.67
CA ARG A 64 -2.82 -4.95 -6.00
C ARG A 64 -1.37 -4.99 -6.46
N ARG A 65 -0.46 -4.40 -5.70
CA ARG A 65 0.96 -4.33 -6.05
C ARG A 65 1.71 -5.52 -5.47
N THR A 66 2.53 -6.09 -6.31
CA THR A 66 3.54 -7.08 -5.94
C THR A 66 4.92 -6.57 -6.33
N VAL A 67 5.94 -7.11 -5.68
CA VAL A 67 7.34 -6.98 -6.09
C VAL A 67 7.91 -8.37 -6.34
N GLU A 68 8.90 -8.48 -7.22
CA GLU A 68 9.51 -9.77 -7.54
C GLU A 68 10.40 -10.28 -6.40
N LYS A 69 11.13 -9.37 -5.74
CA LYS A 69 12.08 -9.67 -4.65
C LYS A 69 12.06 -8.56 -3.61
N CYS A 70 12.29 -8.93 -2.36
CA CYS A 70 12.36 -8.02 -1.21
C CYS A 70 13.12 -8.74 -0.09
N ASP A 71 14.38 -8.37 0.12
CA ASP A 71 15.27 -9.10 1.06
C ASP A 71 14.84 -8.89 2.52
N ASP A 72 14.26 -7.74 2.83
CA ASP A 72 13.73 -7.41 4.16
C ASP A 72 12.24 -7.75 4.34
N TYR A 73 11.67 -8.61 3.48
CA TYR A 73 10.24 -8.93 3.61
C TYR A 73 9.97 -9.64 4.94
N LYS A 74 9.09 -9.06 5.77
CA LYS A 74 8.67 -9.62 7.05
C LYS A 74 7.15 -9.59 7.14
N GLU A 75 6.53 -10.74 6.96
CA GLU A 75 5.07 -10.88 7.03
C GLU A 75 4.51 -10.53 8.41
N MET A 76 3.31 -9.95 8.45
CA MET A 76 2.60 -9.60 9.68
C MET A 76 1.37 -10.47 9.98
N GLY A 77 1.05 -11.44 9.11
CA GLY A 77 -0.09 -12.34 9.30
C GLY A 77 -0.55 -12.99 7.99
N ASP A 78 -1.78 -13.52 8.02
CA ASP A 78 -2.38 -14.17 6.85
C ASP A 78 -2.60 -13.17 5.71
N LEU A 79 -1.85 -13.38 4.63
CA LEU A 79 -1.85 -12.52 3.47
C LEU A 79 -3.23 -12.43 2.81
N ARG A 80 -3.95 -13.55 2.69
CA ARG A 80 -5.22 -13.59 1.94
C ARG A 80 -6.30 -12.78 2.64
N SER A 81 -6.49 -13.01 3.94
CA SER A 81 -7.46 -12.29 4.75
C SER A 81 -7.13 -10.80 4.83
N PHE A 82 -5.84 -10.47 4.97
CA PHE A 82 -5.39 -9.09 5.01
C PHE A 82 -5.65 -8.35 3.68
N LEU A 83 -5.31 -8.95 2.54
CA LEU A 83 -5.58 -8.36 1.23
C LEU A 83 -7.09 -8.21 0.96
N LYS A 84 -7.91 -9.21 1.37
CA LYS A 84 -9.37 -9.14 1.24
C LYS A 84 -9.95 -7.98 2.06
N ALA A 85 -9.47 -7.78 3.29
CA ALA A 85 -9.88 -6.65 4.12
C ALA A 85 -9.44 -5.31 3.50
N LEU A 86 -8.18 -5.20 3.05
CA LEU A 86 -7.68 -4.01 2.39
C LEU A 86 -8.49 -3.64 1.15
N ARG A 87 -8.81 -4.58 0.26
CA ARG A 87 -9.59 -4.31 -0.96
C ARG A 87 -10.97 -3.75 -0.66
N LYS A 88 -11.57 -4.11 0.48
CA LYS A 88 -12.86 -3.59 0.95
C LYS A 88 -12.75 -2.20 1.59
N SER A 89 -11.65 -1.91 2.28
CA SER A 89 -11.49 -0.66 3.03
C SER A 89 -10.78 0.46 2.26
N LEU A 90 -9.99 0.11 1.24
CA LEU A 90 -9.22 1.08 0.47
C LEU A 90 -10.14 1.94 -0.40
N PRO A 91 -9.82 3.24 -0.58
CA PRO A 91 -10.55 4.09 -1.49
C PRO A 91 -10.38 3.61 -2.93
N VAL A 92 -11.32 3.94 -3.82
CA VAL A 92 -11.27 3.53 -5.23
C VAL A 92 -10.26 4.37 -6.04
N ARG A 93 -9.92 5.57 -5.54
CA ARG A 93 -9.06 6.54 -6.22
C ARG A 93 -8.13 7.25 -5.23
N ASP A 94 -7.28 8.11 -5.77
CA ASP A 94 -6.44 8.99 -4.96
C ASP A 94 -7.33 10.08 -4.31
N GLU A 95 -7.39 10.10 -2.99
CA GLU A 95 -8.22 11.03 -2.24
C GLU A 95 -7.36 12.07 -1.54
N VAL A 96 -7.79 13.34 -1.64
CA VAL A 96 -7.24 14.45 -0.85
C VAL A 96 -8.05 14.54 0.43
N TYR A 97 -7.36 14.44 1.56
CA TYR A 97 -7.95 14.55 2.88
C TYR A 97 -7.67 15.93 3.45
N THR A 98 -8.65 16.48 4.19
CA THR A 98 -8.49 17.74 4.92
C THR A 98 -8.26 17.43 6.39
N ILE A 99 -7.27 18.09 7.01
CA ILE A 99 -7.08 18.06 8.45
C ILE A 99 -8.26 18.83 9.06
N LYS A 100 -9.22 18.12 9.65
CA LYS A 100 -10.22 18.78 10.49
C LYS A 100 -9.50 19.32 11.72
N LYS A 101 -9.47 20.65 11.84
CA LYS A 101 -9.01 21.35 13.05
C LYS A 101 -9.92 21.03 14.23
#